data_AF-A0A1Z7Z1Y5-F1
#
_entry.id   AF-A0A1Z7Z1Y5-F1
#
_cell.length_a   1.000
_cell.length_b   1.000
_cell.length_c   1.000
_cell.angle_alpha   90.00
_cell.angle_beta   90.00
_cell.angle_gamma   90.00
#
_symmetry.space_group_name_H-M   'P 1'
#
loop_
_entity.id
_entity.type
_entity.pdbx_description
1 polymer ?
#
loop_
_entity_poly.entity_id
_entity_poly.type
_entity_poly.pdbx_seq_one_letter_code
_entity_poly.pdbx_strand_id
1 'polypeptide(L)'
;SEDCDDNDPLNTNSNVNDADCDGVPTSEDCDDNDPLNTNSNVNDADCDGVPTSEDCDDNDPLNTNSNVNDADCDGVPTSEDCDDNDPLNTNSNVNDADCDGVPTSEDCDDNDPTVGSNANDADCDGVPTSEDCDDNDPLNTNSNVNDADCDGVPTSEDCDDNDPLNTNSNVNDADCDGVPTSEDCDDNDPAVGSNCMGEINATKTADMFGTNMGDTITYTIQVENTGDVTLTDVNLIDTFIDSNGNPLFLTTEPSFVTSDLGSPEGVLLEGEIATYSATFIINEEALFAGGVQNSVIATGITSFGESVEDTSDDGDDFDNNTVDDPTVTELGCLEVFNEFSPNGDGVNETLIINCIQNYPNNKLEVYNRWGNLVFETRRYLNDWSGTSNGRSTINGSDKLPVGTYYYVLNLGDGSKPRIGWLYINR
;
A
#
# COMPACT_ATOMS: atom_id res chain seq x y z
N SER A 1 11.46 56.43 88.72
CA SER A 1 10.94 57.65 88.09
C SER A 1 12.05 58.04 87.16
N GLU A 2 11.99 57.62 85.90
CA GLU A 2 10.90 57.84 84.94
C GLU A 2 10.60 56.47 84.27
N ASP A 3 9.38 55.96 84.07
CA ASP A 3 8.13 56.45 83.45
C ASP A 3 8.30 56.87 81.98
N CYS A 4 8.68 55.89 81.16
CA CYS A 4 8.63 55.94 79.71
C CYS A 4 7.51 54.96 79.26
N ASP A 5 6.27 55.29 79.61
CA ASP A 5 5.07 54.70 78.99
C ASP A 5 4.57 55.72 77.96
N ASP A 6 4.76 55.40 76.68
CA ASP A 6 4.39 56.26 75.54
C ASP A 6 2.89 56.53 75.45
N ASN A 7 2.08 55.94 76.35
CA ASN A 7 0.67 56.21 76.50
C ASN A 7 0.30 57.25 77.57
N ASP A 8 1.27 57.90 78.25
CA ASP A 8 0.95 58.99 79.19
C ASP A 8 0.76 60.34 78.45
N PRO A 9 -0.48 60.88 78.37
CA PRO A 9 -0.77 62.15 77.71
C PRO A 9 -0.18 63.38 78.43
N LEU A 10 0.55 63.20 79.54
CA LEU A 10 1.26 64.26 80.26
C LEU A 10 2.77 64.28 80.00
N ASN A 11 3.32 63.36 79.19
CA ASN A 11 4.73 63.40 78.81
C ASN A 11 5.00 64.62 77.90
N THR A 12 6.02 65.41 78.25
CA THR A 12 6.40 66.64 77.54
C THR A 12 7.79 66.54 76.90
N ASN A 13 8.35 65.34 76.84
CA ASN A 13 9.61 65.11 76.13
C ASN A 13 9.39 65.30 74.61
N SER A 14 10.33 66.00 73.96
CA SER A 14 10.18 66.43 72.56
C SER A 14 10.59 65.39 71.52
N ASN A 15 11.06 64.22 71.97
CA ASN A 15 11.36 63.07 71.13
C ASN A 15 10.28 62.03 71.38
N VAL A 16 9.45 61.82 70.37
CA VAL A 16 8.52 60.70 70.29
C VAL A 16 9.38 59.49 69.90
N ASN A 17 9.25 58.38 70.64
CA ASN A 17 10.03 57.13 70.51
C ASN A 17 11.51 57.26 70.92
N ASP A 18 11.73 57.36 72.23
CA ASP A 18 13.05 57.25 72.89
C ASP A 18 12.87 56.25 74.03
N ALA A 19 13.05 54.97 73.71
CA ALA A 19 12.63 53.85 74.55
C ALA A 19 13.50 53.71 75.80
N ASP A 20 14.75 54.18 75.75
CA ASP A 20 15.67 54.17 76.88
C ASP A 20 15.85 55.55 77.56
N CYS A 21 15.23 56.59 76.98
CA CYS A 21 15.12 57.94 77.50
C CYS A 21 16.50 58.64 77.68
N ASP A 22 17.48 58.34 76.83
CA ASP A 22 18.83 58.90 76.89
C ASP A 22 19.07 60.11 75.95
N GLY A 23 18.14 60.36 75.04
CA GLY A 23 18.14 61.49 74.10
C GLY A 23 19.07 61.33 72.90
N VAL A 24 19.60 60.13 72.65
CA VAL A 24 20.40 59.74 71.49
C VAL A 24 19.63 58.67 70.71
N PRO A 25 19.28 58.91 69.43
CA PRO A 25 18.64 57.87 68.62
C PRO A 25 19.57 56.66 68.48
N THR A 26 19.12 55.51 68.96
CA THR A 26 19.78 54.21 68.79
C THR A 26 18.80 53.19 68.19
N SER A 27 19.31 52.04 67.79
CA SER A 27 18.48 50.94 67.25
C SER A 27 17.45 50.39 68.25
N GLU A 28 17.49 50.77 69.54
CA GLU A 28 16.47 50.40 70.52
C GLU A 28 15.22 51.32 70.47
N ASP A 29 15.25 52.39 69.67
CA ASP A 29 14.19 53.42 69.59
C ASP A 29 13.23 53.25 68.40
N CYS A 30 13.39 52.19 67.61
CA CYS A 30 12.65 51.99 66.36
C CYS A 30 11.40 51.11 66.60
N ASP A 31 10.21 51.70 66.51
CA ASP A 31 8.92 50.98 66.40
C ASP A 31 8.29 51.29 65.05
N ASP A 32 8.39 50.32 64.15
CA ASP A 32 7.94 50.38 62.75
C ASP A 32 6.41 50.49 62.63
N ASN A 33 5.68 50.33 63.74
CA ASN A 33 4.22 50.46 63.79
C ASN A 33 3.74 51.84 64.24
N ASP A 34 4.62 52.81 64.53
CA ASP A 34 4.21 54.16 64.89
C ASP A 34 3.97 55.06 63.66
N PRO A 35 2.70 55.42 63.35
CA PRO A 35 2.36 56.30 62.23
C PRO A 35 2.86 57.75 62.37
N LEU A 36 3.54 58.10 63.46
CA LEU A 36 4.17 59.40 63.69
C LEU A 36 5.70 59.41 63.47
N ASN A 37 6.31 58.29 63.06
CA ASN A 37 7.72 58.27 62.69
C ASN A 37 7.97 59.23 61.50
N THR A 38 8.84 60.21 61.71
CA THR A 38 9.16 61.28 60.72
C THR A 38 10.56 61.11 60.12
N ASN A 39 11.21 59.96 60.34
CA ASN A 39 12.48 59.67 59.71
C ASN A 39 12.29 59.50 58.20
N SER A 40 13.22 60.02 57.41
CA SER A 40 13.06 60.22 55.97
C SER A 40 13.18 58.95 55.12
N ASN A 41 13.47 57.81 55.75
CA ASN A 41 13.50 56.49 55.13
C ASN A 41 12.35 55.69 55.73
N VAL A 42 11.37 55.39 54.88
CA VAL A 42 10.32 54.42 55.18
C VAL A 42 11.00 53.04 55.11
N ASN A 43 10.87 52.22 56.15
CA ASN A 43 11.54 50.91 56.33
C ASN A 43 13.07 51.03 56.51
N ASP A 44 13.48 51.50 57.69
CA ASP A 44 14.87 51.55 58.16
C ASP A 44 14.85 50.91 59.55
N ALA A 45 14.91 49.58 59.57
CA ALA A 45 14.60 48.75 60.73
C ALA A 45 15.67 48.89 61.83
N ASP A 46 16.91 49.24 61.46
CA ASP A 46 17.99 49.53 62.40
C ASP A 46 18.29 51.03 62.60
N CYS A 47 17.61 51.89 61.82
CA CYS A 47 17.66 53.35 61.88
C CYS A 47 19.06 53.95 61.64
N ASP A 48 19.96 53.25 60.96
CA ASP A 48 21.33 53.72 60.71
C ASP A 48 21.45 54.64 59.47
N GLY A 49 20.38 54.73 58.67
CA GLY A 49 20.28 55.56 57.47
C GLY A 49 20.99 55.00 56.25
N VAL A 50 21.47 53.76 56.30
CA VAL A 50 22.08 53.00 55.21
C VAL A 50 21.17 51.80 54.92
N PRO A 51 20.51 51.76 53.75
CA PRO A 51 19.71 50.60 53.37
C PRO A 51 20.57 49.33 53.33
N THR A 52 20.19 48.34 54.13
CA THR A 52 20.74 46.98 54.17
C THR A 52 19.62 45.95 54.07
N SER A 53 19.98 44.68 53.96
CA SER A 53 19.02 43.56 53.93
C SER A 53 18.18 43.44 55.21
N GLU A 54 18.54 44.13 56.31
CA GLU A 54 17.72 44.13 57.54
C GLU A 54 16.54 45.11 57.45
N ASP A 55 16.49 45.97 56.42
CA ASP A 55 15.51 47.04 56.24
C ASP A 55 14.34 46.68 55.29
N CYS A 56 14.33 45.47 54.74
CA CYS A 56 13.37 45.06 53.73
C CYS A 56 12.08 44.50 54.40
N ASP A 57 10.95 45.21 54.24
CA ASP A 57 9.59 44.70 54.53
C ASP A 57 8.78 44.62 53.24
N ASP A 58 8.73 43.41 52.68
CA ASP A 58 8.05 43.07 51.43
C ASP A 58 6.52 43.25 51.48
N ASN A 59 5.96 43.53 52.66
CA ASN A 59 4.54 43.77 52.83
C ASN A 59 4.15 45.25 52.91
N ASP A 60 5.11 46.19 52.81
CA ASP A 60 4.80 47.62 52.83
C ASP A 60 4.52 48.19 51.41
N PRO A 61 3.26 48.56 51.11
CA PRO A 61 2.86 49.14 49.82
C PRO A 61 3.45 50.53 49.54
N LEU A 62 4.23 51.12 50.45
CA LEU A 62 4.93 52.40 50.27
C LEU A 62 6.41 52.25 49.89
N ASN A 63 6.94 51.02 49.75
CA ASN A 63 8.28 50.81 49.24
C ASN A 63 8.38 51.37 47.81
N THR A 64 9.19 52.41 47.63
CA THR A 64 9.38 53.12 46.34
C THR A 64 10.75 52.86 45.73
N ASN A 65 11.50 51.89 46.26
CA ASN A 65 12.74 51.46 45.62
C ASN A 65 12.40 50.72 44.32
N SER A 66 13.15 51.02 43.27
CA SER A 66 12.73 50.85 41.87
C SER A 66 12.71 49.42 41.33
N ASN A 67 12.87 48.42 42.20
CA ASN A 67 12.75 47.01 41.89
C ASN A 67 11.67 46.43 42.79
N VAL A 68 10.52 46.11 42.19
CA VAL A 68 9.49 45.29 42.82
C VAL A 68 10.11 43.90 42.99
N ASN A 69 10.11 43.35 44.21
CA ASN A 69 10.80 42.11 44.60
C ASN A 69 12.34 42.21 44.55
N ASP A 70 12.93 42.85 45.55
CA ASP A 70 14.39 42.91 45.80
C ASP A 70 14.54 42.57 47.29
N ALA A 71 14.56 41.27 47.57
CA ALA A 71 14.41 40.70 48.90
C ALA A 71 15.61 40.99 49.80
N ASP A 72 16.78 41.26 49.22
CA ASP A 72 17.98 41.69 49.95
C ASP A 72 18.35 43.19 49.77
N CYS A 73 17.55 43.90 48.95
CA CYS A 73 17.64 45.34 48.69
C CYS A 73 19.00 45.80 48.12
N ASP A 74 19.79 44.93 47.48
CA ASP A 74 21.12 45.24 46.97
C ASP A 74 21.13 45.86 45.55
N GLY A 75 19.97 45.85 44.88
CA GLY A 75 19.76 46.39 43.54
C GLY A 75 20.31 45.52 42.41
N VAL A 76 20.74 44.30 42.70
CA VAL A 76 21.19 43.27 41.78
C VAL A 76 20.18 42.13 41.82
N PRO A 77 19.42 41.89 40.75
CA PRO A 77 18.51 40.74 40.70
C PRO A 77 19.29 39.43 40.89
N THR A 78 18.89 38.65 41.89
CA THR A 78 19.37 37.30 42.17
C THR A 78 18.19 36.36 42.39
N SER A 79 18.46 35.05 42.42
CA SER A 79 17.43 34.02 42.70
C SER A 79 16.76 34.15 44.08
N GLU A 80 17.28 34.99 44.99
CA GLU A 80 16.65 35.23 46.29
C GLU A 80 15.52 36.28 46.21
N ASP A 81 15.37 36.95 45.07
CA ASP A 81 14.46 38.09 44.85
C ASP A 81 13.14 37.72 44.14
N CYS A 82 12.88 36.45 43.85
CA CYS A 82 11.74 36.04 43.02
C CYS A 82 10.51 35.67 43.89
N ASP A 83 9.40 36.43 43.78
CA ASP A 83 8.05 36.04 44.24
C ASP A 83 7.07 35.99 43.05
N ASP A 84 6.91 34.79 42.50
CA ASP A 84 6.09 34.48 41.33
C ASP A 84 4.58 34.64 41.56
N ASN A 85 4.16 34.97 42.78
CA ASN A 85 2.75 35.16 43.12
C ASN A 85 2.33 36.63 43.26
N ASP A 86 3.20 37.62 42.99
CA ASP A 86 2.82 39.04 43.04
C ASP A 86 2.12 39.51 41.74
N PRO A 87 0.81 39.80 41.78
CA PRO A 87 0.06 40.30 40.62
C PRO A 87 0.45 41.71 40.15
N LEU A 88 1.42 42.38 40.79
CA LEU A 88 1.94 43.70 40.41
C LEU A 88 3.26 43.66 39.63
N ASN A 89 3.83 42.48 39.38
CA ASN A 89 5.02 42.36 38.53
C ASN A 89 4.70 42.86 37.10
N THR A 90 5.34 43.97 36.72
CA THR A 90 5.14 44.66 35.42
C THR A 90 6.43 44.73 34.60
N ASN A 91 7.49 44.04 35.03
CA ASN A 91 8.76 44.00 34.32
C ASN A 91 8.85 42.81 33.36
N SER A 92 9.78 42.90 32.41
CA SER A 92 9.87 42.10 31.18
C SER A 92 10.14 40.60 31.33
N ASN A 93 10.18 40.08 32.56
CA ASN A 93 10.56 38.72 32.87
C ASN A 93 9.41 38.10 33.68
N VAL A 94 8.33 37.82 32.95
CA VAL A 94 7.26 36.97 33.43
C VAL A 94 7.79 35.54 33.33
N ASN A 95 7.75 34.78 34.44
CA ASN A 95 8.23 33.40 34.59
C ASN A 95 9.75 33.17 34.67
N ASP A 96 10.57 34.16 35.01
CA ASP A 96 12.02 33.96 35.22
C ASP A 96 12.27 33.49 36.66
N ALA A 97 12.29 32.17 36.86
CA ALA A 97 12.27 31.51 38.16
C ALA A 97 13.59 31.67 38.94
N ASP A 98 14.71 31.90 38.23
CA ASP A 98 16.01 32.18 38.84
C ASP A 98 16.46 33.65 38.68
N CYS A 99 15.66 34.46 37.98
CA CYS A 99 15.83 35.89 37.78
C CYS A 99 17.15 36.28 37.09
N ASP A 100 17.80 35.38 36.34
CA ASP A 100 19.11 35.61 35.71
C ASP A 100 19.03 36.28 34.32
N GLY A 101 17.81 36.41 33.77
CA GLY A 101 17.52 37.03 32.49
C GLY A 101 17.94 36.21 31.26
N VAL A 102 18.31 34.96 31.45
CA VAL A 102 18.58 33.95 30.43
C VAL A 102 17.45 32.92 30.52
N PRO A 103 16.59 32.79 29.49
CA PRO A 103 15.58 31.75 29.48
C PRO A 103 16.24 30.37 29.57
N THR A 104 15.90 29.62 30.60
CA THR A 104 16.26 28.22 30.82
C THR A 104 15.01 27.39 31.10
N SER A 105 15.16 26.06 31.12
CA SER A 105 14.08 25.14 31.44
C SER A 105 13.49 25.30 32.86
N GLU A 106 14.13 26.08 33.74
CA GLU A 106 13.59 26.36 35.08
C GLU A 106 12.54 27.50 35.05
N ASP A 107 12.45 28.24 33.93
CA ASP A 107 11.66 29.47 33.74
C ASP A 107 10.31 29.26 33.01
N CYS A 108 9.87 28.02 32.86
CA CYS A 108 8.67 27.69 32.10
C CYS A 108 7.44 27.53 33.04
N ASP A 109 6.44 28.43 32.93
CA ASP A 109 5.08 28.23 33.48
C ASP A 109 4.07 28.09 32.34
N ASP A 110 3.67 26.85 32.09
CA ASP A 110 2.69 26.41 31.08
C ASP A 110 1.29 27.03 31.26
N ASN A 111 1.05 27.79 32.33
CA ASN A 111 -0.25 28.38 32.65
C ASN A 111 -0.35 29.89 32.43
N ASP A 112 0.68 30.58 31.92
CA ASP A 112 0.60 32.01 31.63
C ASP A 112 0.16 32.31 30.17
N PRO A 113 -1.09 32.76 29.95
CA PRO A 113 -1.63 33.04 28.62
C PRO A 113 -1.12 34.36 27.99
N THR A 114 -0.22 35.10 28.63
CA THR A 114 0.22 36.43 28.18
C THR A 114 1.56 36.45 27.46
N VAL A 115 2.34 35.37 27.53
CA VAL A 115 3.62 35.24 26.84
C VAL A 115 3.37 34.58 25.50
N GLY A 116 3.52 35.34 24.42
CA GLY A 116 3.37 34.86 23.04
C GLY A 116 4.55 34.00 22.55
N SER A 117 5.18 33.23 23.43
CA SER A 117 6.06 32.12 23.08
C SER A 117 5.20 30.92 22.66
N ASN A 118 5.73 30.07 21.79
CA ASN A 118 5.00 28.89 21.34
C ASN A 118 4.50 28.13 22.58
N ALA A 119 3.22 27.75 22.61
CA ALA A 119 2.61 27.00 23.71
C ALA A 119 3.20 25.58 23.91
N ASN A 120 4.29 25.27 23.20
CA ASN A 120 4.90 23.97 23.01
C ASN A 120 6.44 24.17 22.92
N ASP A 121 7.03 24.80 23.93
CA ASP A 121 8.49 25.02 24.06
C ASP A 121 8.80 24.75 25.53
N ALA A 122 8.86 23.47 25.88
CA ALA A 122 8.89 22.98 27.25
C ALA A 122 10.25 23.23 27.92
N ASP A 123 11.31 23.44 27.13
CA ASP A 123 12.62 23.85 27.62
C ASP A 123 12.96 25.33 27.33
N CYS A 124 12.05 26.04 26.66
CA CYS A 124 12.09 27.47 26.39
C CYS A 124 13.34 27.92 25.58
N ASP A 125 13.98 27.03 24.80
CA ASP A 125 15.23 27.32 24.05
C ASP A 125 14.99 27.91 22.63
N GLY A 126 13.73 27.93 22.18
CA GLY A 126 13.31 28.45 20.89
C GLY A 126 13.65 27.56 19.68
N VAL A 127 14.09 26.32 19.92
CA VAL A 127 14.35 25.27 18.95
C VAL A 127 13.42 24.09 19.27
N PRO A 128 12.39 23.85 18.46
CA PRO A 128 11.53 22.68 18.66
C PRO A 128 12.35 21.39 18.65
N THR A 129 12.31 20.64 19.75
CA THR A 129 12.86 19.30 19.91
C THR A 129 11.81 18.35 20.49
N SER A 130 12.14 17.06 20.56
CA SER A 130 11.27 16.02 21.11
C SER A 130 10.89 16.21 22.59
N GLU A 131 11.50 17.16 23.31
CA GLU A 131 11.13 17.48 24.70
C GLU A 131 9.94 18.46 24.79
N ASP A 132 9.53 19.07 23.68
CA ASP A 132 8.54 20.17 23.62
C ASP A 132 7.10 19.73 23.30
N CYS A 133 6.88 18.43 23.10
CA CYS A 133 5.61 17.90 22.60
C CYS A 133 4.70 17.49 23.78
N ASP A 134 3.63 18.27 24.08
CA ASP A 134 2.49 17.82 24.90
C ASP A 134 1.29 17.46 24.00
N ASP A 135 1.16 16.16 23.74
CA ASP A 135 0.14 15.53 22.91
C ASP A 135 -1.30 15.70 23.45
N ASN A 136 -1.47 16.31 24.63
CA ASN A 136 -2.78 16.58 25.22
C ASN A 136 -3.26 18.02 25.08
N ASP A 137 -2.50 18.93 24.44
CA ASP A 137 -2.94 20.31 24.25
C ASP A 137 -3.87 20.47 23.02
N PRO A 138 -5.19 20.72 23.21
CA PRO A 138 -6.13 20.97 22.13
C PRO A 138 -5.88 22.28 21.34
N LEU A 139 -4.87 23.07 21.69
CA LEU A 139 -4.45 24.29 20.96
C LEU A 139 -3.26 24.07 20.02
N ASN A 140 -2.73 22.85 19.90
CA ASN A 140 -1.66 22.54 18.95
C ASN A 140 -2.11 22.90 17.51
N THR A 141 -1.47 23.91 16.94
CA THR A 141 -1.73 24.41 15.58
C THR A 141 -0.52 24.21 14.67
N ASN A 142 0.48 23.43 15.10
CA ASN A 142 1.64 23.16 14.28
C ASN A 142 1.19 22.40 13.01
N SER A 143 1.82 22.75 11.90
CA SER A 143 1.42 22.35 10.54
C SER A 143 1.49 20.84 10.28
N ASN A 144 2.09 20.10 11.22
CA ASN A 144 2.19 18.66 11.23
C ASN A 144 1.39 18.17 12.45
N VAL A 145 0.13 17.80 12.20
CA VAL A 145 -0.66 17.04 13.17
C VAL A 145 0.04 15.68 13.32
N ASN A 146 0.28 15.25 14.56
CA ASN A 146 0.96 14.00 14.95
C ASN A 146 2.49 13.90 14.74
N ASP A 147 3.24 15.00 14.79
CA ASP A 147 4.72 14.97 14.79
C ASP A 147 5.24 14.61 16.21
N ALA A 148 5.38 13.31 16.51
CA ALA A 148 5.62 12.77 17.84
C ALA A 148 7.02 13.12 18.39
N ASP A 149 7.99 13.37 17.50
CA ASP A 149 9.31 13.88 17.87
C ASP A 149 9.55 15.34 17.46
N CYS A 150 8.54 15.98 16.88
CA CYS A 150 8.50 17.39 16.47
C CYS A 150 9.65 17.79 15.50
N ASP A 151 10.24 16.84 14.75
CA ASP A 151 11.41 17.07 13.88
C ASP A 151 11.05 17.53 12.45
N GLY A 152 9.76 17.48 12.11
CA GLY A 152 9.23 17.88 10.81
C GLY A 152 9.49 16.89 9.67
N VAL A 153 9.98 15.69 9.98
CA VAL A 153 10.23 14.57 9.09
C VAL A 153 9.25 13.45 9.46
N PRO A 154 8.30 13.12 8.60
CA PRO A 154 7.39 12.01 8.86
C PRO A 154 8.17 10.69 9.03
N THR A 155 7.97 10.04 10.18
CA THR A 155 8.47 8.73 10.57
C THR A 155 7.32 7.86 11.10
N SER A 156 7.60 6.57 11.32
CA SER A 156 6.63 5.63 11.89
C SER A 156 6.21 5.94 13.34
N GLU A 157 6.89 6.88 14.02
CA GLU A 157 6.51 7.31 15.38
C GLU A 157 5.42 8.41 15.34
N ASP A 158 5.16 8.99 14.17
CA ASP A 158 4.25 10.14 13.94
C ASP A 158 2.81 9.73 13.57
N CYS A 159 2.47 8.46 13.70
CA CYS A 159 1.17 7.93 13.28
C CYS A 159 0.28 7.71 14.53
N ASP A 160 -0.58 8.69 14.88
CA ASP A 160 -1.71 8.49 15.81
C ASP A 160 -3.06 8.49 15.08
N ASP A 161 -3.50 7.30 14.70
CA ASP A 161 -4.73 7.00 13.97
C ASP A 161 -6.01 7.21 14.80
N ASN A 162 -5.90 7.66 16.05
CA ASN A 162 -7.04 7.94 16.92
C ASN A 162 -7.39 9.44 17.03
N ASP A 163 -6.66 10.36 16.39
CA ASP A 163 -6.99 11.78 16.41
C ASP A 163 -8.05 12.17 15.35
N PRO A 164 -9.30 12.45 15.75
CA PRO A 164 -10.37 12.88 14.83
C PRO A 164 -10.16 14.28 14.22
N LEU A 165 -9.07 14.99 14.56
CA LEU A 165 -8.70 16.30 13.99
C LEU A 165 -7.62 16.20 12.91
N ASN A 166 -7.15 14.99 12.56
CA ASN A 166 -6.18 14.81 11.49
C ASN A 166 -6.72 15.36 10.14
N THR A 167 -6.03 16.38 9.62
CA THR A 167 -6.32 17.01 8.32
C THR A 167 -5.19 16.85 7.32
N ASN A 168 -4.17 16.05 7.66
CA ASN A 168 -3.03 15.80 6.80
C ASN A 168 -3.41 14.88 5.63
N SER A 169 -2.57 14.80 4.61
CA SER A 169 -2.82 14.06 3.37
C SER A 169 -2.66 12.53 3.52
N ASN A 170 -2.21 12.08 4.70
CA ASN A 170 -1.82 10.71 5.02
C ASN A 170 -2.73 10.15 6.13
N VAL A 171 -4.05 10.34 6.01
CA VAL A 171 -5.03 9.93 7.04
C VAL A 171 -5.18 8.40 7.13
N ASN A 172 -4.47 7.63 6.29
CA ASN A 172 -4.68 6.19 6.07
C ASN A 172 -3.34 5.52 5.69
N ASP A 173 -2.27 5.81 6.41
CA ASP A 173 -0.92 5.30 6.16
C ASP A 173 -0.35 4.88 7.51
N ALA A 174 -0.62 3.62 7.88
CA ALA A 174 -0.42 3.10 9.23
C ALA A 174 1.06 3.05 9.63
N ASP A 175 1.97 3.05 8.66
CA ASP A 175 3.42 3.17 8.88
C ASP A 175 4.04 4.47 8.31
N CYS A 176 3.20 5.37 7.79
CA CYS A 176 3.54 6.69 7.27
C CYS A 176 4.59 6.67 6.12
N ASP A 177 4.69 5.58 5.34
CA ASP A 177 5.70 5.39 4.30
C ASP A 177 5.27 5.87 2.88
N GLY A 178 3.99 6.22 2.71
CA GLY A 178 3.38 6.72 1.49
C GLY A 178 3.10 5.65 0.43
N VAL A 179 3.20 4.36 0.77
CA VAL A 179 2.89 3.21 -0.08
C VAL A 179 1.65 2.50 0.48
N PRO A 180 0.52 2.50 -0.25
CA PRO A 180 -0.66 1.76 0.17
C PRO A 180 -0.35 0.26 0.29
N THR A 181 -0.59 -0.32 1.45
CA THR A 181 -0.49 -1.75 1.75
C THR A 181 -1.73 -2.24 2.49
N SER A 182 -1.86 -3.56 2.64
CA SER A 182 -2.96 -4.13 3.44
C SER A 182 -3.00 -3.71 4.93
N GLU A 183 -1.90 -3.21 5.50
CA GLU A 183 -1.85 -2.69 6.88
C GLU A 183 -2.56 -1.33 7.00
N ASP A 184 -2.64 -0.56 5.91
CA ASP A 184 -3.33 0.74 5.83
C ASP A 184 -4.86 0.62 5.79
N CYS A 185 -5.38 -0.61 5.74
CA CYS A 185 -6.78 -0.93 5.51
C CYS A 185 -7.59 -1.18 6.81
N ASP A 186 -6.97 -1.08 7.99
CA ASP A 186 -7.60 -1.29 9.32
C ASP A 186 -7.73 0.01 10.13
N ASP A 187 -7.74 1.18 9.48
CA ASP A 187 -8.13 2.41 10.15
C ASP A 187 -9.67 2.41 10.28
N ASN A 188 -10.18 2.33 11.50
CA ASN A 188 -11.63 2.24 11.73
C ASN A 188 -12.36 3.58 11.45
N ASP A 189 -11.91 4.38 10.48
CA ASP A 189 -12.46 5.66 10.07
C ASP A 189 -13.63 5.48 9.06
N PRO A 190 -14.89 5.76 9.46
CA PRO A 190 -16.04 5.69 8.58
C PRO A 190 -16.19 6.90 7.63
N ALA A 191 -15.30 7.91 7.69
CA ALA A 191 -15.41 9.15 6.92
C ALA A 191 -14.76 9.10 5.53
N VAL A 192 -13.81 8.18 5.31
CA VAL A 192 -13.09 8.00 4.05
C VAL A 192 -13.40 6.60 3.53
N GLY A 193 -13.99 6.48 2.34
CA GLY A 193 -14.21 5.16 1.74
C GLY A 193 -12.85 4.50 1.50
N SER A 194 -12.65 3.29 2.06
CA SER A 194 -11.42 2.49 2.00
C SER A 194 -10.65 2.70 0.70
N ASN A 195 -9.44 3.22 0.80
CA ASN A 195 -8.56 3.44 -0.36
C ASN A 195 -7.96 2.13 -0.89
N CYS A 196 -8.12 1.02 -0.17
CA CYS A 196 -7.62 -0.28 -0.57
C CYS A 196 -8.50 -0.89 -1.65
N MET A 197 -7.90 -1.13 -2.81
CA MET A 197 -8.59 -1.68 -3.98
C MET A 197 -8.31 -3.17 -4.09
N GLY A 198 -9.37 -3.97 -4.25
CA GLY A 198 -9.20 -5.33 -4.72
C GLY A 198 -9.02 -5.34 -6.24
N GLU A 199 -7.92 -5.89 -6.72
CA GLU A 199 -7.68 -6.11 -8.15
C GLU A 199 -7.07 -7.50 -8.36
N ILE A 200 -7.48 -8.16 -9.44
CA ILE A 200 -7.02 -9.50 -9.80
C ILE A 200 -6.64 -9.47 -11.27
N ASN A 201 -5.57 -10.15 -11.65
CA ASN A 201 -5.12 -10.26 -13.03
C ASN A 201 -4.88 -11.74 -13.36
N ALA A 202 -5.34 -12.20 -14.52
CA ALA A 202 -5.19 -13.55 -14.97
C ALA A 202 -4.44 -13.59 -16.31
N THR A 203 -3.46 -14.48 -16.41
CA THR A 203 -2.76 -14.77 -17.65
C THR A 203 -2.83 -16.25 -17.94
N LYS A 204 -3.11 -16.61 -19.18
CA LYS A 204 -3.23 -18.00 -19.61
C LYS A 204 -2.37 -18.27 -20.83
N THR A 205 -1.40 -19.13 -20.67
CA THR A 205 -0.49 -19.55 -21.74
C THR A 205 -0.71 -21.01 -22.10
N ALA A 206 -0.32 -21.38 -23.32
CA ALA A 206 -0.42 -22.75 -23.82
C ALA A 206 0.95 -23.26 -24.28
N ASP A 207 1.33 -24.43 -23.78
CA ASP A 207 2.49 -25.20 -24.21
C ASP A 207 2.03 -26.48 -24.91
N MET A 208 2.68 -26.85 -26.02
CA MET A 208 2.40 -28.13 -26.70
C MET A 208 3.64 -28.80 -27.27
N PHE A 209 3.61 -30.13 -27.26
CA PHE A 209 4.65 -30.99 -27.85
C PHE A 209 4.19 -31.65 -29.15
N GLY A 210 3.38 -30.96 -29.94
CA GLY A 210 2.87 -31.42 -31.23
C GLY A 210 1.46 -30.90 -31.52
N THR A 211 1.06 -30.97 -32.79
CA THR A 211 -0.23 -30.48 -33.29
C THR A 211 -1.11 -31.60 -33.87
N ASN A 212 -0.79 -32.86 -33.59
CA ASN A 212 -1.51 -34.02 -34.14
C ASN A 212 -2.61 -34.52 -33.21
N MET A 213 -3.48 -35.36 -33.74
CA MET A 213 -4.52 -36.03 -32.95
C MET A 213 -3.88 -36.86 -31.84
N GLY A 214 -4.34 -36.66 -30.61
CA GLY A 214 -3.81 -37.32 -29.42
C GLY A 214 -2.62 -36.62 -28.76
N ASP A 215 -2.03 -35.59 -29.39
CA ASP A 215 -1.04 -34.74 -28.72
C ASP A 215 -1.74 -33.92 -27.61
N THR A 216 -0.97 -33.51 -26.60
CA THR A 216 -1.50 -32.79 -25.43
C THR A 216 -1.08 -31.33 -25.46
N ILE A 217 -2.04 -30.44 -25.27
CA ILE A 217 -1.86 -29.03 -24.95
C ILE A 217 -1.93 -28.90 -23.44
N THR A 218 -0.91 -28.29 -22.84
CA THR A 218 -0.88 -27.94 -21.41
C THR A 218 -1.08 -26.44 -21.28
N TYR A 219 -2.09 -26.05 -20.51
CA TYR A 219 -2.32 -24.65 -20.17
C TYR A 219 -1.73 -24.35 -18.80
N THR A 220 -1.03 -23.23 -18.71
CA THR A 220 -0.58 -22.64 -17.45
C THR A 220 -1.36 -21.35 -17.25
N ILE A 221 -2.07 -21.28 -16.13
CA ILE A 221 -2.87 -20.12 -15.73
C ILE A 221 -2.17 -19.50 -14.52
N GLN A 222 -1.83 -18.23 -14.60
CA GLN A 222 -1.29 -17.44 -13.49
C GLN A 222 -2.36 -16.44 -13.08
N VAL A 223 -2.65 -16.39 -11.78
CA VAL A 223 -3.60 -15.46 -11.18
C VAL A 223 -2.83 -14.64 -10.16
N GLU A 224 -2.74 -13.35 -10.40
CA GLU A 224 -2.02 -12.37 -9.58
C GLU A 224 -3.02 -11.48 -8.86
N ASN A 225 -2.76 -11.19 -7.59
CA ASN A 225 -3.46 -10.13 -6.87
C ASN A 225 -2.67 -8.82 -7.07
N THR A 226 -3.18 -7.94 -7.91
CA THR A 226 -2.55 -6.65 -8.21
C THR A 226 -3.06 -5.51 -7.33
N GLY A 227 -4.05 -5.81 -6.47
CA GLY A 227 -4.59 -4.86 -5.51
C GLY A 227 -3.92 -4.96 -4.14
N ASP A 228 -4.42 -4.15 -3.20
CA ASP A 228 -3.79 -3.87 -1.91
C ASP A 228 -4.38 -4.71 -0.77
N VAL A 229 -5.26 -5.67 -1.09
CA VAL A 229 -5.97 -6.49 -0.10
C VAL A 229 -5.89 -7.95 -0.44
N THR A 230 -5.75 -8.80 0.58
CA THR A 230 -5.80 -10.25 0.42
C THR A 230 -7.15 -10.68 -0.17
N LEU A 231 -7.11 -11.50 -1.22
CA LEU A 231 -8.27 -12.10 -1.83
C LEU A 231 -8.51 -13.51 -1.28
N THR A 232 -9.78 -13.83 -1.05
CA THR A 232 -10.26 -15.15 -0.63
C THR A 232 -11.30 -15.68 -1.62
N ASP A 233 -11.67 -16.95 -1.49
CA ASP A 233 -12.59 -17.62 -2.41
C ASP A 233 -12.16 -17.46 -3.89
N VAL A 234 -10.84 -17.53 -4.14
CA VAL A 234 -10.30 -17.45 -5.50
C VAL A 234 -10.72 -18.67 -6.31
N ASN A 235 -11.45 -18.43 -7.40
CA ASN A 235 -12.04 -19.45 -8.25
C ASN A 235 -11.81 -19.14 -9.74
N LEU A 236 -11.88 -20.19 -10.57
CA LEU A 236 -11.69 -20.10 -12.01
C LEU A 236 -12.89 -20.67 -12.77
N ILE A 237 -13.37 -19.91 -13.76
CA ILE A 237 -14.40 -20.35 -14.70
C ILE A 237 -13.79 -20.38 -16.11
N ASP A 238 -13.60 -21.58 -16.62
CA ASP A 238 -12.95 -21.80 -17.92
C ASP A 238 -13.96 -21.81 -19.07
N THR A 239 -13.64 -21.08 -20.15
CA THR A 239 -14.37 -21.12 -21.42
C THR A 239 -13.46 -21.65 -22.51
N PHE A 240 -13.71 -22.89 -22.93
CA PHE A 240 -12.92 -23.57 -23.95
C PHE A 240 -13.75 -23.85 -25.21
N ILE A 241 -13.28 -23.36 -26.36
CA ILE A 241 -13.97 -23.46 -27.65
C ILE A 241 -13.00 -23.88 -28.76
N ASP A 242 -13.56 -24.39 -29.86
CA ASP A 242 -12.82 -24.58 -31.11
C ASP A 242 -12.64 -23.24 -31.87
N SER A 243 -11.81 -23.21 -32.91
CA SER A 243 -11.63 -22.00 -33.76
C SER A 243 -12.88 -21.57 -34.53
N ASN A 244 -13.95 -22.37 -34.56
CA ASN A 244 -15.24 -22.00 -35.15
C ASN A 244 -16.25 -21.46 -34.11
N GLY A 245 -15.87 -21.42 -32.82
CA GLY A 245 -16.71 -20.95 -31.72
C GLY A 245 -17.63 -22.02 -31.11
N ASN A 246 -17.41 -23.31 -31.40
CA ASN A 246 -18.17 -24.39 -30.76
C ASN A 246 -17.53 -24.75 -29.40
N PRO A 247 -18.33 -24.97 -28.34
CA PRO A 247 -17.80 -25.41 -27.06
C PRO A 247 -17.07 -26.76 -27.13
N LEU A 248 -15.92 -26.84 -26.45
CA LEU A 248 -15.16 -28.04 -26.20
C LEU A 248 -15.05 -28.29 -24.69
N PHE A 249 -14.49 -29.44 -24.31
CA PHE A 249 -14.21 -29.76 -22.91
C PHE A 249 -12.71 -30.02 -22.76
N LEU A 250 -12.13 -29.48 -21.71
CA LEU A 250 -10.76 -29.80 -21.32
C LEU A 250 -10.67 -31.27 -20.92
N THR A 251 -9.49 -31.86 -21.10
CA THR A 251 -9.20 -33.21 -20.60
C THR A 251 -9.02 -33.21 -19.10
N THR A 252 -8.34 -32.18 -18.58
CA THR A 252 -8.32 -31.85 -17.16
C THR A 252 -8.68 -30.39 -17.00
N GLU A 253 -9.69 -30.12 -16.18
CA GLU A 253 -10.06 -28.77 -15.76
C GLU A 253 -8.91 -28.08 -14.99
N PRO A 254 -8.92 -26.74 -14.87
CA PRO A 254 -7.94 -26.02 -14.07
C PRO A 254 -7.83 -26.57 -12.65
N SER A 255 -6.59 -26.83 -12.23
CA SER A 255 -6.27 -27.36 -10.90
C SER A 255 -5.09 -26.60 -10.30
N PHE A 256 -5.19 -26.26 -9.02
CA PHE A 256 -4.14 -25.51 -8.31
C PHE A 256 -2.83 -26.31 -8.27
N VAL A 257 -1.72 -25.62 -8.53
CA VAL A 257 -0.37 -26.19 -8.53
C VAL A 257 0.44 -25.63 -7.37
N THR A 258 0.56 -24.31 -7.29
CA THR A 258 1.36 -23.60 -6.29
C THR A 258 0.95 -22.14 -6.24
N SER A 259 1.36 -21.44 -5.20
CA SER A 259 1.55 -19.99 -5.23
C SER A 259 3.00 -19.65 -4.87
N ASP A 260 3.46 -18.45 -5.21
CA ASP A 260 4.84 -18.03 -5.01
C ASP A 260 5.13 -17.48 -3.59
N LEU A 261 4.13 -16.96 -2.88
CA LEU A 261 4.21 -16.63 -1.45
C LEU A 261 3.72 -17.75 -0.52
N GLY A 262 3.21 -18.86 -1.08
CA GLY A 262 2.95 -20.11 -0.37
C GLY A 262 1.57 -20.21 0.31
N SER A 263 0.63 -19.33 -0.03
CA SER A 263 -0.77 -19.46 0.34
C SER A 263 -1.42 -20.78 -0.13
N PRO A 264 -2.41 -21.29 0.61
CA PRO A 264 -3.22 -22.41 0.16
C PRO A 264 -4.15 -22.00 -1.00
N GLU A 265 -4.64 -22.99 -1.75
CA GLU A 265 -5.66 -22.77 -2.79
C GLU A 265 -6.86 -21.98 -2.26
N GLY A 266 -7.28 -20.97 -3.01
CA GLY A 266 -8.42 -20.09 -2.68
C GLY A 266 -8.05 -18.85 -1.86
N VAL A 267 -6.78 -18.70 -1.46
CA VAL A 267 -6.25 -17.48 -0.83
C VAL A 267 -5.13 -16.91 -1.69
N LEU A 268 -5.14 -15.59 -1.88
CA LEU A 268 -4.14 -14.88 -2.67
C LEU A 268 -3.76 -13.58 -1.95
N LEU A 269 -2.54 -13.54 -1.40
CA LEU A 269 -2.00 -12.36 -0.71
C LEU A 269 -1.72 -11.23 -1.71
N GLU A 270 -1.51 -10.03 -1.21
CA GLU A 270 -1.05 -8.87 -1.99
C GLU A 270 0.22 -9.21 -2.79
N GLY A 271 0.19 -8.97 -4.10
CA GLY A 271 1.30 -9.27 -5.03
C GLY A 271 1.61 -10.76 -5.21
N GLU A 272 0.84 -11.68 -4.64
CA GLU A 272 1.04 -13.13 -4.80
C GLU A 272 0.52 -13.60 -6.16
N ILE A 273 1.24 -14.56 -6.76
CA ILE A 273 0.84 -15.25 -7.99
C ILE A 273 0.52 -16.72 -7.68
N ALA A 274 -0.74 -17.10 -7.85
CA ALA A 274 -1.19 -18.49 -7.85
C ALA A 274 -1.13 -19.08 -9.27
N THR A 275 -0.55 -20.27 -9.39
CA THR A 275 -0.43 -21.01 -10.66
C THR A 275 -1.36 -22.22 -10.66
N TYR A 276 -2.12 -22.35 -11.74
CA TYR A 276 -3.01 -23.47 -12.03
C TYR A 276 -2.61 -24.15 -13.35
N SER A 277 -2.97 -25.43 -13.50
CA SER A 277 -2.74 -26.17 -14.74
C SER A 277 -4.00 -26.89 -15.21
N ALA A 278 -4.20 -26.86 -16.53
CA ALA A 278 -5.24 -27.58 -17.25
C ALA A 278 -4.64 -28.27 -18.49
N THR A 279 -5.31 -29.27 -19.03
CA THR A 279 -4.82 -29.98 -20.22
C THR A 279 -5.93 -30.31 -21.21
N PHE A 280 -5.56 -30.39 -22.47
CA PHE A 280 -6.44 -30.85 -23.55
C PHE A 280 -5.70 -31.83 -24.47
N ILE A 281 -6.26 -33.02 -24.64
CA ILE A 281 -5.84 -33.97 -25.67
C ILE A 281 -6.54 -33.58 -26.97
N ILE A 282 -5.74 -33.29 -28.00
CA ILE A 282 -6.23 -32.86 -29.31
C ILE A 282 -7.13 -33.94 -29.91
N ASN A 283 -8.41 -33.60 -30.05
CA ASN A 283 -9.44 -34.47 -30.61
C ASN A 283 -9.73 -34.11 -32.08
N GLU A 284 -10.68 -34.85 -32.65
CA GLU A 284 -11.08 -34.68 -34.05
C GLU A 284 -11.73 -33.30 -34.27
N GLU A 285 -12.58 -32.86 -33.34
CA GLU A 285 -13.29 -31.58 -33.40
C GLU A 285 -12.34 -30.37 -33.45
N ALA A 286 -11.34 -30.33 -32.56
CA ALA A 286 -10.33 -29.28 -32.50
C ALA A 286 -9.47 -29.21 -33.78
N LEU A 287 -8.98 -30.37 -34.23
CA LEU A 287 -8.27 -30.44 -35.51
C LEU A 287 -9.15 -29.98 -36.66
N PHE A 288 -10.42 -30.34 -36.63
CA PHE A 288 -11.37 -30.00 -37.66
C PHE A 288 -11.69 -28.51 -37.69
N ALA A 289 -11.68 -27.82 -36.56
CA ALA A 289 -11.76 -26.38 -36.53
C ALA A 289 -10.46 -25.69 -36.97
N GLY A 290 -9.33 -26.40 -36.97
CA GLY A 290 -8.01 -25.86 -37.26
C GLY A 290 -7.34 -25.23 -36.03
N GLY A 291 -7.87 -25.48 -34.84
CA GLY A 291 -7.37 -24.89 -33.61
C GLY A 291 -8.39 -24.85 -32.49
N VAL A 292 -7.95 -24.33 -31.36
CA VAL A 292 -8.75 -24.10 -30.17
C VAL A 292 -8.44 -22.73 -29.58
N GLN A 293 -9.37 -22.21 -28.79
CA GLN A 293 -9.24 -20.96 -28.07
C GLN A 293 -9.66 -21.21 -26.63
N ASN A 294 -8.86 -20.72 -25.68
CA ASN A 294 -9.09 -20.93 -24.27
C ASN A 294 -9.00 -19.62 -23.50
N SER A 295 -9.96 -19.36 -22.61
CA SER A 295 -9.95 -18.18 -21.73
C SER A 295 -10.50 -18.59 -20.37
N VAL A 296 -10.03 -17.95 -19.30
CA VAL A 296 -10.52 -18.18 -17.95
C VAL A 296 -10.95 -16.86 -17.34
N ILE A 297 -12.03 -16.89 -16.57
CA ILE A 297 -12.41 -15.79 -15.68
C ILE A 297 -11.92 -16.17 -14.28
N ALA A 298 -11.03 -15.37 -13.72
CA ALA A 298 -10.63 -15.46 -12.32
C ALA A 298 -11.53 -14.56 -11.48
N THR A 299 -11.96 -15.06 -10.33
CA THR A 299 -12.78 -14.29 -9.38
C THR A 299 -12.18 -14.39 -7.99
N GLY A 300 -12.29 -13.34 -7.17
CA GLY A 300 -11.90 -13.34 -5.77
C GLY A 300 -12.82 -12.45 -4.93
N ILE A 301 -12.71 -12.57 -3.61
CA ILE A 301 -13.46 -11.77 -2.63
C ILE A 301 -12.47 -11.07 -1.69
N THR A 302 -12.58 -9.75 -1.59
CA THR A 302 -11.76 -8.94 -0.67
C THR A 302 -12.15 -9.19 0.80
N SER A 303 -11.30 -8.77 1.74
CA SER A 303 -11.62 -8.77 3.18
C SER A 303 -12.91 -8.01 3.53
N PHE A 304 -13.29 -7.02 2.71
CA PHE A 304 -14.53 -6.24 2.85
C PHE A 304 -15.77 -6.93 2.24
N GLY A 305 -15.60 -8.09 1.60
CA GLY A 305 -16.68 -8.84 0.96
C GLY A 305 -17.06 -8.38 -0.45
N GLU A 306 -16.22 -7.56 -1.07
CA GLU A 306 -16.40 -7.14 -2.46
C GLU A 306 -15.85 -8.19 -3.43
N SER A 307 -16.53 -8.39 -4.56
CA SER A 307 -16.10 -9.34 -5.58
C SER A 307 -15.25 -8.63 -6.62
N VAL A 308 -14.12 -9.25 -6.96
CA VAL A 308 -13.25 -8.84 -8.07
C VAL A 308 -13.25 -9.95 -9.12
N GLU A 309 -13.11 -9.57 -10.39
CA GLU A 309 -13.02 -10.52 -11.49
C GLU A 309 -12.11 -9.99 -12.59
N ASP A 310 -11.46 -10.92 -13.30
CA ASP A 310 -10.64 -10.62 -14.46
C ASP A 310 -10.71 -11.74 -15.50
N THR A 311 -10.63 -11.39 -16.79
CA THR A 311 -10.65 -12.33 -17.90
C THR A 311 -9.25 -12.47 -18.45
N SER A 312 -8.74 -13.69 -18.51
CA SER A 312 -7.34 -13.90 -18.84
C SER A 312 -6.93 -13.39 -20.22
N ASP A 313 -5.73 -12.85 -20.30
CA ASP A 313 -4.98 -12.67 -21.55
C ASP A 313 -4.15 -13.92 -21.93
N ASP A 314 -3.51 -13.87 -23.10
CA ASP A 314 -2.63 -14.94 -23.58
C ASP A 314 -1.14 -14.78 -23.22
N GLY A 315 -0.78 -13.68 -22.55
CA GLY A 315 0.57 -13.32 -22.15
C GLY A 315 1.48 -12.77 -23.28
N ASP A 316 0.96 -12.53 -24.49
CA ASP A 316 1.69 -11.89 -25.60
C ASP A 316 1.35 -10.39 -25.71
N ASP A 317 2.11 -9.54 -25.01
CA ASP A 317 1.97 -8.09 -25.06
C ASP A 317 2.40 -7.44 -26.41
N PHE A 318 2.86 -8.23 -27.38
CA PHE A 318 3.34 -7.75 -28.68
C PHE A 318 2.33 -7.89 -29.83
N ASP A 319 1.17 -8.50 -29.59
CA ASP A 319 0.17 -8.77 -30.62
C ASP A 319 -0.79 -7.58 -30.90
N ASN A 320 -0.61 -6.48 -30.17
CA ASN A 320 -1.39 -5.24 -30.22
C ASN A 320 -2.75 -5.31 -29.46
N ASN A 321 -2.91 -6.31 -28.59
CA ASN A 321 -3.85 -6.39 -27.48
C ASN A 321 -3.06 -6.55 -26.15
N THR A 322 -3.56 -5.97 -25.05
CA THR A 322 -2.83 -5.95 -23.76
C THR A 322 -3.78 -6.03 -22.56
N VAL A 323 -5.02 -6.49 -22.78
CA VAL A 323 -6.04 -6.47 -21.72
C VAL A 323 -6.61 -7.87 -21.59
N ASP A 324 -7.52 -8.27 -22.48
CA ASP A 324 -8.13 -9.60 -22.44
C ASP A 324 -8.18 -10.20 -23.84
N ASP A 325 -7.64 -11.40 -24.01
CA ASP A 325 -7.83 -12.25 -25.18
C ASP A 325 -7.69 -13.75 -24.87
N PRO A 326 -8.38 -14.58 -25.65
CA PRO A 326 -8.23 -16.02 -25.50
C PRO A 326 -6.86 -16.48 -25.99
N THR A 327 -6.23 -17.37 -25.23
CA THR A 327 -5.08 -18.16 -25.68
C THR A 327 -5.46 -18.97 -26.91
N VAL A 328 -4.96 -18.59 -28.09
CA VAL A 328 -5.23 -19.29 -29.35
C VAL A 328 -4.16 -20.32 -29.64
N THR A 329 -4.57 -21.56 -29.85
CA THR A 329 -3.67 -22.61 -30.36
C THR A 329 -4.08 -23.03 -31.76
N GLU A 330 -3.29 -22.65 -32.75
CA GLU A 330 -3.46 -23.10 -34.13
C GLU A 330 -3.04 -24.57 -34.28
N LEU A 331 -3.93 -25.38 -34.86
CA LEU A 331 -3.63 -26.76 -35.19
C LEU A 331 -3.46 -26.91 -36.70
N GLY A 332 -2.43 -27.66 -37.09
CA GLY A 332 -2.05 -27.87 -38.48
C GLY A 332 -3.16 -28.52 -39.31
N CYS A 333 -3.89 -27.70 -40.07
CA CYS A 333 -4.88 -28.17 -41.01
C CYS A 333 -4.24 -28.56 -42.36
N LEU A 334 -4.80 -29.56 -43.04
CA LEU A 334 -4.31 -30.08 -44.32
C LEU A 334 -2.90 -30.68 -44.27
N GLU A 335 -2.47 -31.13 -43.10
CA GLU A 335 -1.38 -32.09 -43.00
C GLU A 335 -1.82 -33.41 -43.64
N VAL A 336 -0.96 -33.96 -44.50
CA VAL A 336 -1.19 -35.25 -45.18
C VAL A 336 -0.25 -36.26 -44.55
N PHE A 337 -0.82 -37.24 -43.85
CA PHE A 337 -0.05 -38.36 -43.30
C PHE A 337 0.37 -39.28 -44.45
N ASN A 338 1.59 -39.08 -44.92
CA ASN A 338 2.11 -39.69 -46.15
C ASN A 338 2.35 -41.21 -46.04
N GLU A 339 2.02 -41.87 -44.93
CA GLU A 339 2.16 -43.31 -44.75
C GLU A 339 0.93 -43.89 -44.04
N PHE A 340 0.40 -45.00 -44.59
CA PHE A 340 -0.71 -45.72 -44.00
C PHE A 340 -0.63 -47.23 -44.32
N SER A 341 -1.21 -48.06 -43.46
CA SER A 341 -1.07 -49.52 -43.43
C SER A 341 -2.42 -50.24 -43.44
N PRO A 342 -3.11 -50.34 -44.59
CA PRO A 342 -4.40 -51.03 -44.71
C PRO A 342 -4.28 -52.56 -44.59
N ASN A 343 -3.97 -53.05 -43.39
CA ASN A 343 -3.68 -54.44 -43.03
C ASN A 343 -4.80 -55.11 -42.22
N GLY A 344 -5.79 -54.35 -41.74
CA GLY A 344 -6.94 -54.84 -40.97
C GLY A 344 -6.70 -54.95 -39.47
N ASP A 345 -5.68 -54.29 -38.91
CA ASP A 345 -5.44 -54.20 -37.46
C ASP A 345 -6.21 -53.04 -36.79
N GLY A 346 -6.84 -52.16 -37.59
CA GLY A 346 -7.63 -51.04 -37.13
C GLY A 346 -6.83 -49.75 -36.90
N VAL A 347 -5.52 -49.75 -37.17
CA VAL A 347 -4.62 -48.61 -37.02
C VAL A 347 -4.12 -48.17 -38.39
N ASN A 348 -4.19 -46.87 -38.69
CA ASN A 348 -3.71 -46.27 -39.95
C ASN A 348 -4.25 -46.97 -41.21
N GLU A 349 -5.54 -47.32 -41.22
CA GLU A 349 -6.18 -48.08 -42.30
C GLU A 349 -6.47 -47.24 -43.57
N THR A 350 -6.53 -45.92 -43.43
CA THR A 350 -6.85 -45.00 -44.52
C THR A 350 -5.85 -43.85 -44.59
N LEU A 351 -5.79 -43.18 -45.75
CA LEU A 351 -5.03 -41.94 -45.89
C LEU A 351 -5.75 -40.82 -45.14
N ILE A 352 -5.14 -40.34 -44.05
CA ILE A 352 -5.70 -39.24 -43.27
C ILE A 352 -5.12 -37.90 -43.77
N ILE A 353 -6.01 -36.94 -43.99
CA ILE A 353 -5.69 -35.54 -44.25
C ILE A 353 -6.46 -34.70 -43.24
N ASN A 354 -5.75 -33.93 -42.42
CA ASN A 354 -6.38 -33.11 -41.38
C ASN A 354 -7.34 -32.08 -41.99
N CYS A 355 -8.54 -31.98 -41.41
CA CYS A 355 -9.65 -31.10 -41.80
C CYS A 355 -10.06 -31.10 -43.27
N ILE A 356 -9.88 -32.21 -43.99
CA ILE A 356 -10.28 -32.28 -45.40
C ILE A 356 -11.78 -32.04 -45.64
N GLN A 357 -12.62 -32.30 -44.65
CA GLN A 357 -14.07 -32.07 -44.68
C GLN A 357 -14.46 -30.59 -44.74
N ASN A 358 -13.59 -29.67 -44.28
CA ASN A 358 -13.80 -28.22 -44.41
C ASN A 358 -13.71 -27.75 -45.88
N TYR A 359 -13.20 -28.63 -46.74
CA TYR A 359 -13.08 -28.42 -48.18
C TYR A 359 -14.05 -29.37 -48.89
N PRO A 360 -15.39 -29.15 -48.82
CA PRO A 360 -16.38 -30.09 -49.36
C PRO A 360 -16.31 -30.24 -50.88
N ASN A 361 -15.64 -29.31 -51.57
CA ASN A 361 -15.39 -29.34 -53.00
C ASN A 361 -14.01 -29.92 -53.37
N ASN A 362 -13.30 -30.50 -52.40
CA ASN A 362 -11.97 -31.04 -52.63
C ASN A 362 -12.00 -32.16 -53.69
N LYS A 363 -10.84 -32.42 -54.29
CA LYS A 363 -10.58 -33.51 -55.23
C LYS A 363 -9.22 -34.09 -54.92
N LEU A 364 -9.20 -35.40 -54.65
CA LEU A 364 -7.99 -36.17 -54.43
C LEU A 364 -7.72 -37.06 -55.63
N GLU A 365 -6.53 -36.95 -56.20
CA GLU A 365 -6.01 -37.80 -57.27
C GLU A 365 -4.73 -38.48 -56.79
N VAL A 366 -4.59 -39.78 -57.02
CA VAL A 366 -3.39 -40.55 -56.66
C VAL A 366 -2.83 -41.26 -57.88
N TYR A 367 -1.51 -41.15 -58.04
CA TYR A 367 -0.75 -41.66 -59.17
C TYR A 367 0.29 -42.67 -58.70
N ASN A 368 0.52 -43.71 -59.51
CA ASN A 368 1.67 -44.59 -59.29
C ASN A 368 2.98 -43.91 -59.74
N ARG A 369 4.12 -44.54 -59.43
CA ARG A 369 5.46 -44.06 -59.79
C ARG A 369 5.71 -43.80 -61.29
N TRP A 370 4.84 -44.30 -62.16
CA TRP A 370 4.90 -44.10 -63.61
C TRP A 370 3.95 -43.00 -64.10
N GLY A 371 3.27 -42.30 -63.20
CA GLY A 371 2.34 -41.22 -63.53
C GLY A 371 0.95 -41.67 -63.95
N ASN A 372 0.59 -42.96 -63.78
CA ASN A 372 -0.77 -43.42 -64.07
C ASN A 372 -1.68 -43.13 -62.89
N LEU A 373 -2.86 -42.56 -63.16
CA LEU A 373 -3.92 -42.36 -62.18
C LEU A 373 -4.47 -43.71 -61.69
N VAL A 374 -4.33 -43.97 -60.40
CA VAL A 374 -4.78 -45.21 -59.74
C VAL A 374 -5.99 -45.00 -58.85
N PHE A 375 -6.16 -43.79 -58.31
CA PHE A 375 -7.34 -43.44 -57.52
C PHE A 375 -7.74 -41.99 -57.79
N GLU A 376 -9.04 -41.73 -57.87
CA GLU A 376 -9.61 -40.39 -57.94
C GLU A 376 -10.91 -40.36 -57.15
N THR A 377 -11.11 -39.30 -56.37
CA THR A 377 -12.40 -39.00 -55.76
C THR A 377 -12.64 -37.50 -55.68
N ARG A 378 -13.93 -37.13 -55.65
CA ARG A 378 -14.38 -35.78 -55.30
C ARG A 378 -14.96 -35.83 -53.90
N ARG A 379 -14.75 -34.78 -53.14
CA ARG A 379 -15.13 -34.70 -51.72
C ARG A 379 -14.54 -35.87 -50.96
N TYR A 380 -13.21 -35.92 -50.89
CA TYR A 380 -12.51 -36.89 -50.07
C TYR A 380 -12.85 -36.69 -48.59
N LEU A 381 -13.07 -37.81 -47.87
CA LEU A 381 -13.54 -37.84 -46.49
C LEU A 381 -12.68 -38.76 -45.61
N ASN A 382 -11.38 -38.89 -45.90
CA ASN A 382 -10.47 -39.78 -45.16
C ASN A 382 -10.85 -41.27 -45.19
N ASP A 383 -11.51 -41.70 -46.27
CA ASP A 383 -12.11 -43.03 -46.42
C ASP A 383 -11.34 -43.99 -47.34
N TRP A 384 -10.17 -43.57 -47.84
CA TRP A 384 -9.44 -44.36 -48.84
C TRP A 384 -8.40 -45.30 -48.22
N SER A 385 -8.62 -46.61 -48.40
CA SER A 385 -7.78 -47.71 -47.88
C SER A 385 -6.82 -48.30 -48.92
N GLY A 386 -6.40 -47.51 -49.91
CA GLY A 386 -5.43 -47.96 -50.92
C GLY A 386 -6.00 -48.91 -51.97
N THR A 387 -7.31 -48.82 -52.27
CA THR A 387 -7.98 -49.56 -53.35
C THR A 387 -8.03 -48.72 -54.63
N SER A 388 -7.76 -49.36 -55.77
CA SER A 388 -7.76 -48.66 -57.07
C SER A 388 -9.18 -48.46 -57.58
N ASN A 389 -9.53 -47.26 -58.05
CA ASN A 389 -10.70 -47.03 -58.92
C ASN A 389 -10.31 -46.43 -60.29
N GLY A 390 -9.00 -46.33 -60.57
CA GLY A 390 -8.45 -45.79 -61.80
C GLY A 390 -8.73 -46.64 -63.05
N ARG A 391 -8.96 -45.97 -64.18
CA ARG A 391 -9.60 -46.53 -65.38
C ARG A 391 -8.73 -47.44 -66.26
N SER A 392 -7.42 -47.60 -66.01
CA SER A 392 -6.50 -48.08 -67.06
C SER A 392 -5.73 -49.39 -66.87
N THR A 393 -5.43 -49.94 -65.69
CA THR A 393 -4.51 -51.11 -65.65
C THR A 393 -4.60 -52.04 -64.43
N ILE A 394 -5.50 -51.79 -63.48
CA ILE A 394 -5.69 -52.58 -62.26
C ILE A 394 -7.20 -52.76 -62.14
N ASN A 395 -7.73 -53.97 -61.90
CA ASN A 395 -9.18 -54.10 -61.73
C ASN A 395 -9.61 -53.12 -60.64
N GLY A 396 -10.71 -52.40 -60.84
CA GLY A 396 -11.20 -51.35 -59.92
C GLY A 396 -11.63 -51.85 -58.52
N SER A 397 -11.22 -53.05 -58.16
CA SER A 397 -11.46 -53.77 -56.92
C SER A 397 -10.17 -54.35 -56.32
N ASP A 398 -9.00 -54.16 -56.97
CA ASP A 398 -7.74 -54.69 -56.47
C ASP A 398 -7.07 -53.68 -55.53
N LYS A 399 -6.62 -54.20 -54.38
CA LYS A 399 -5.75 -53.51 -53.43
C LYS A 399 -4.45 -53.11 -54.15
N LEU A 400 -4.09 -51.83 -54.11
CA LEU A 400 -2.86 -51.32 -54.74
C LEU A 400 -1.62 -51.98 -54.12
N PRO A 401 -0.58 -52.34 -54.89
CA PRO A 401 0.65 -52.93 -54.33
C PRO A 401 1.32 -52.02 -53.29
N VAL A 402 2.08 -52.62 -52.38
CA VAL A 402 2.97 -51.90 -51.44
C VAL A 402 3.95 -51.05 -52.23
N GLY A 403 4.16 -49.82 -51.78
CA GLY A 403 5.15 -48.91 -52.35
C GLY A 403 4.71 -47.45 -52.37
N THR A 404 5.55 -46.64 -53.02
CA THR A 404 5.36 -45.19 -53.14
C THR A 404 4.43 -44.82 -54.30
N TYR A 405 3.55 -43.88 -54.02
CA TYR A 405 2.59 -43.22 -54.89
C TYR A 405 2.71 -41.70 -54.70
N TYR A 406 1.99 -40.94 -55.51
CA TYR A 406 1.98 -39.47 -55.46
C TYR A 406 0.54 -38.98 -55.46
N TYR A 407 0.21 -37.99 -54.62
CA TYR A 407 -1.11 -37.37 -54.64
C TYR A 407 -1.07 -35.98 -55.27
N VAL A 408 -2.21 -35.59 -55.82
CA VAL A 408 -2.59 -34.21 -56.13
C VAL A 408 -3.90 -33.94 -55.40
N LEU A 409 -3.88 -33.01 -54.45
CA LEU A 409 -5.02 -32.58 -53.68
C LEU A 409 -5.41 -31.16 -54.10
N ASN A 410 -6.57 -31.02 -54.73
CA ASN A 410 -7.19 -29.73 -54.99
C ASN A 410 -8.27 -29.48 -53.95
N LEU A 411 -8.21 -28.36 -53.23
CA LEU A 411 -9.16 -28.04 -52.17
C LEU A 411 -10.51 -27.51 -52.70
N GLY A 412 -10.58 -27.11 -53.97
CA GLY A 412 -11.78 -26.57 -54.58
C GLY A 412 -12.12 -25.14 -54.18
N ASP A 413 -11.22 -24.46 -53.48
CA ASP A 413 -11.30 -23.05 -53.05
C ASP A 413 -10.56 -22.08 -54.00
N GLY A 414 -9.93 -22.61 -55.06
CA GLY A 414 -9.14 -21.85 -56.03
C GLY A 414 -7.66 -21.73 -55.69
N SER A 415 -7.23 -22.25 -54.53
CA SER A 415 -5.81 -22.37 -54.18
C SER A 415 -5.06 -23.32 -55.12
N LYS A 416 -3.72 -23.22 -55.12
CA LYS A 416 -2.89 -24.14 -55.89
C LYS A 416 -3.02 -25.56 -55.33
N PRO A 417 -3.19 -26.59 -56.18
CA PRO A 417 -3.21 -27.96 -55.71
C PRO A 417 -1.95 -28.33 -54.92
N ARG A 418 -2.14 -29.02 -53.80
CA ARG A 418 -1.07 -29.60 -52.99
C ARG A 418 -0.62 -30.91 -53.63
N ILE A 419 0.68 -31.14 -53.69
CA ILE A 419 1.27 -32.32 -54.33
C ILE A 419 2.27 -32.91 -53.36
N GLY A 420 2.22 -34.23 -53.19
CA GLY A 420 3.14 -34.94 -52.32
C GLY A 420 3.26 -36.41 -52.70
N TRP A 421 4.02 -37.14 -51.90
CA TRP A 421 4.14 -38.59 -52.02
C TRP A 421 3.33 -39.27 -50.92
N LEU A 422 2.98 -40.52 -51.14
CA LEU A 422 2.38 -41.38 -50.13
C LEU A 422 2.93 -42.80 -50.24
N TYR A 423 3.09 -43.48 -49.12
CA TYR A 423 3.57 -44.85 -49.02
C TYR A 423 2.48 -45.75 -48.47
N ILE A 424 2.15 -46.79 -49.23
CA ILE A 424 1.19 -47.81 -48.81
C ILE A 424 1.99 -49.00 -48.29
N ASN A 425 1.81 -49.34 -47.03
CA ASN A 425 2.35 -50.55 -46.41
C ASN A 425 1.22 -51.55 -46.10
N ARG A 426 1.51 -52.83 -45.84
CA ARG A 426 0.51 -53.82 -45.41
C ARG A 426 1.09 -54.90 -44.53
#